data_AF-A0A7R9LYZ2-F1
#
_entry.id   AF-A0A7R9LYZ2-F1
#
_cell.length_a   1.000
_cell.length_b   1.000
_cell.length_c   1.000
_cell.angle_alpha   90.00
_cell.angle_beta   90.00
_cell.angle_gamma   90.00
#
_symmetry.space_group_name_H-M   'P 1'
#
loop_
_entity.id
_entity.type
_entity.pdbx_description
1 polymer ?
#
loop_
_entity_poly.entity_id
_entity_poly.type
_entity_poly.pdbx_seq_one_letter_code
_entity_poly.pdbx_strand_id
1 'polypeptide(L)' 'MSGYDCNRFVGLSESDKDELSCGICLNIFRDPVVAQCCRQTFCTQCIRDWLKNNNECPFDRTPLTATELHKPPRV' A
#
# COMPACT_ATOMS: atom_id res chain seq x y z
N MET A 1 -1.45 -7.32 11.24
CA MET A 1 -2.38 -6.18 11.38
C MET A 1 -2.25 -5.31 10.14
N SER A 2 -3.35 -5.08 9.44
CA SER A 2 -3.47 -4.21 8.26
C SER A 2 -3.56 -2.74 8.67
N GLY A 3 -2.94 -1.82 7.90
CA GLY A 3 -3.11 -0.35 7.95
C GLY A 3 -3.14 0.36 9.32
N TYR A 4 -3.40 1.66 9.30
CA TYR A 4 -3.87 2.44 10.46
C TYR A 4 -5.30 2.92 10.18
N ASP A 5 -6.16 2.85 11.20
CA ASP A 5 -7.53 3.37 11.13
C ASP A 5 -7.52 4.86 10.75
N CYS A 6 -8.18 5.20 9.64
CA CYS A 6 -8.25 6.57 9.13
C CYS A 6 -8.95 7.52 10.10
N ASN A 7 -9.84 7.03 10.96
CA ASN A 7 -10.56 7.84 11.96
C ASN A 7 -9.62 8.37 13.06
N ARG A 8 -8.41 7.81 13.21
CA ARG A 8 -7.42 8.33 14.16
C ARG A 8 -6.75 9.62 13.68
N PHE A 9 -6.86 9.96 12.41
CA PHE A 9 -6.21 11.12 11.81
C PHE A 9 -7.19 12.29 11.66
N VAL A 10 -7.70 12.79 12.78
CA VAL A 10 -8.68 13.89 12.83
C VAL A 10 -8.17 15.23 12.29
N GLY A 11 -6.85 15.38 12.12
CA GLY A 11 -6.23 16.58 11.56
C GLY A 11 -5.96 16.52 10.05
N LEU A 12 -6.25 15.40 9.38
CA LEU A 12 -6.13 15.26 7.94
C LEU A 12 -7.49 15.53 7.27
N SER A 13 -7.47 16.20 6.11
CA SER A 13 -8.67 16.31 5.28
C SER A 13 -9.06 14.93 4.72
N GLU A 14 -10.30 14.77 4.28
CA GLU A 14 -10.74 13.51 3.64
C GLU A 14 -9.92 13.21 2.38
N SER A 15 -9.57 14.24 1.61
CA SER A 15 -8.71 14.10 0.42
C SER A 15 -7.31 13.60 0.78
N ASP A 16 -6.70 14.13 1.85
CA ASP A 16 -5.38 13.67 2.31
C ASP A 16 -5.45 12.21 2.82
N LYS A 17 -6.55 11.84 3.49
CA LYS A 17 -6.75 10.46 3.94
C LYS A 17 -6.84 9.49 2.77
N ASP A 18 -7.54 9.87 1.71
CA ASP A 18 -7.67 9.07 0.49
C ASP A 18 -6.31 8.88 -0.20
N GLU A 19 -5.52 9.95 -0.32
CA GLU A 19 -4.16 9.89 -0.90
C GLU A 19 -3.19 9.04 -0.08
N LEU A 20 -3.38 9.00 1.24
CA LEU A 20 -2.56 8.23 2.19
C LEU A 20 -3.16 6.85 2.50
N SER A 21 -4.16 6.41 1.75
CA SER A 21 -4.85 5.14 1.97
C SER A 21 -4.31 4.01 1.11
N CYS A 22 -4.27 2.81 1.67
CA CYS A 22 -3.90 1.61 0.95
C CYS A 22 -5.08 1.05 0.16
N GLY A 23 -4.94 0.91 -1.17
CA GLY A 23 -5.96 0.33 -2.04
C GLY A 23 -6.31 -1.15 -1.78
N ILE A 24 -5.64 -1.84 -0.84
CA ILE A 24 -5.97 -3.22 -0.45
C ILE A 24 -6.83 -3.23 0.83
N CYS A 25 -6.38 -2.55 1.89
CA CYS A 25 -7.07 -2.57 3.18
C CYS A 25 -7.92 -1.31 3.46
N LEU A 26 -7.94 -0.35 2.53
CA LEU A 26 -8.69 0.91 2.61
C LEU A 26 -8.45 1.70 3.91
N ASN A 27 -7.24 1.57 4.45
CA ASN A 27 -6.80 2.20 5.69
C ASN A 27 -5.50 2.95 5.42
N ILE A 28 -5.13 3.89 6.29
CA ILE A 28 -3.91 4.67 6.16
C ILE A 28 -2.68 3.75 6.12
N PHE A 29 -1.72 4.07 5.26
CA PHE A 29 -0.53 3.26 5.04
C PHE A 29 0.20 2.91 6.35
N ARG A 30 0.42 1.62 6.57
CA ARG A 30 1.32 1.11 7.60
C ARG A 30 2.53 0.46 6.94
N ASP A 31 3.71 0.99 7.24
CA ASP A 31 4.98 0.59 6.61
C ASP A 31 4.81 0.54 5.09
N PRO A 32 4.60 1.70 4.42
CA PRO A 32 4.33 1.73 2.99
C PRO A 32 5.50 1.15 2.19
N VAL A 33 5.15 0.43 1.13
CA VAL A 33 6.05 -0.01 0.08
C VAL A 33 5.45 0.33 -1.27
N VAL A 34 6.34 0.62 -2.22
CA VAL A 34 6.00 0.99 -3.59
C VAL A 34 6.28 -0.21 -4.49
N ALA A 35 5.31 -0.57 -5.31
CA ALA A 35 5.47 -1.59 -6.35
C ALA A 35 6.19 -1.00 -7.56
N GLN A 36 7.27 -1.64 -8.03
CA GLN A 36 8.06 -1.12 -9.16
C GLN A 36 7.29 -1.07 -10.48
N CYS A 37 6.32 -1.97 -10.70
CA CYS A 37 5.57 -2.06 -11.96
C CYS A 37 4.73 -0.80 -12.25
N CYS A 38 3.97 -0.32 -11.26
CA CYS A 38 3.02 0.79 -11.41
C CYS A 38 3.29 1.98 -10.49
N ARG A 39 4.29 1.89 -9.60
CA ARG A 39 4.58 2.88 -8.53
C ARG A 39 3.45 3.11 -7.54
N GLN A 40 2.49 2.20 -7.47
CA GLN A 40 1.44 2.26 -6.45
C GLN A 40 2.00 1.89 -5.08
N THR A 41 1.51 2.59 -4.06
CA THR A 41 1.90 2.38 -2.67
C THR A 41 0.90 1.46 -1.97
N PHE A 42 1.39 0.54 -1.16
CA PHE A 42 0.59 -0.38 -0.36
C PHE A 42 1.20 -0.55 1.03
N CYS A 43 0.42 -1.01 2.01
CA CYS A 43 1.00 -1.48 3.26
C CYS A 43 1.87 -2.71 2.99
N THR A 44 3.06 -2.79 3.60
CA THR A 44 3.98 -3.93 3.45
C THR A 44 3.27 -5.27 3.64
N GLN A 45 2.48 -5.38 4.70
CA GLN A 45 1.77 -6.62 5.02
C GLN A 45 0.70 -6.96 3.97
N CYS A 46 -0.06 -5.96 3.52
CA CYS A 46 -1.16 -6.16 2.58
C CYS A 46 -0.67 -6.67 1.23
N ILE A 47 0.36 -6.05 0.66
CA ILE A 47 0.90 -6.50 -0.63
C ILE A 47 1.62 -7.84 -0.50
N ARG A 48 2.32 -8.10 0.62
CA ARG A 48 2.96 -9.41 0.85
C ARG A 48 1.94 -10.53 0.99
N ASP A 49 0.81 -10.29 1.67
CA ASP A 49 -0.25 -11.29 1.80
C ASP A 49 -0.97 -11.54 0.47
N TRP A 50 -1.16 -10.50 -0.34
CA TRP A 50 -1.65 -10.64 -1.71
C TRP A 50 -0.71 -11.54 -2.55
N LEU A 51 0.59 -11.25 -2.47
CA LEU A 51 1.63 -11.94 -3.25
C LEU A 51 1.87 -13.40 -2.84
N LYS A 52 1.35 -13.84 -1.68
CA LYS A 52 1.37 -15.27 -1.31
C LYS A 52 0.46 -16.12 -2.18
N ASN A 53 -0.62 -15.53 -2.70
CA ASN A 53 -1.65 -16.23 -3.46
C ASN A 53 -1.69 -15.82 -4.94
N ASN A 54 -1.09 -14.68 -5.29
CA ASN A 54 -1.10 -14.11 -6.64
C ASN A 54 0.30 -13.61 -7.00
N ASN A 55 0.84 -13.94 -8.16
CA ASN A 55 2.15 -13.42 -8.60
C ASN A 55 2.03 -12.14 -9.44
N GLU A 56 1.01 -11.34 -9.18
CA GLU A 56 0.62 -10.18 -9.98
C GLU A 56 0.29 -9.00 -9.06
N CYS A 57 0.51 -7.79 -9.54
CA CYS A 57 0.13 -6.58 -8.83
C CYS A 57 -1.41 -6.44 -8.77
N PRO A 58 -1.98 -6.07 -7.61
CA PRO A 58 -3.44 -5.91 -7.47
C PRO A 58 -4.01 -4.74 -8.29
N PHE A 59 -3.18 -3.83 -8.79
CA PHE A 59 -3.63 -2.62 -9.50
C PHE A 59 -3.63 -2.79 -11.03
N ASP A 60 -2.53 -3.28 -11.61
CA ASP A 60 -2.33 -3.38 -13.06
C ASP A 60 -2.20 -4.82 -13.56
N ARG A 61 -2.19 -5.82 -12.65
CA ARG A 61 -1.98 -7.24 -12.94
C ARG A 61 -0.65 -7.58 -13.61
N THR A 62 0.31 -6.66 -13.57
CA THR A 62 1.68 -6.95 -14.03
C THR A 62 2.31 -7.97 -13.08
N PRO A 63 3.10 -8.94 -13.58
CA PRO A 63 3.87 -9.83 -12.72
C PRO A 63 4.66 -9.05 -11.68
N LEU A 64 4.47 -9.39 -10.41
CA LEU A 64 5.10 -8.70 -9.29
C LEU A 64 5.47 -9.70 -8.21
N THR A 65 6.67 -9.55 -7.67
CA THR A 65 7.20 -10.37 -6.57
C THR A 65 7.57 -9.51 -5.37
N ALA A 66 7.70 -10.14 -4.20
CA ALA A 66 8.01 -9.41 -2.96
C ALA A 66 9.39 -8.73 -2.96
N THR A 67 10.29 -9.12 -3.88
CA THR A 67 11.60 -8.51 -4.10
C THR A 67 11.53 -7.21 -4.91
N GLU A 68 10.44 -6.99 -5.66
CA GLU A 68 10.20 -5.81 -6.49
C GLU A 68 9.42 -4.72 -5.73
N LEU A 69 9.40 -4.83 -4.39
CA LEU A 69 8.81 -3.85 -3.47
C LEU A 69 9.93 -3.09 -2.78
N HIS A 70 9.90 -1.76 -2.83
CA HIS A 70 10.85 -0.91 -2.11
C HIS A 70 10.15 0.08 -1.18
N LYS A 71 10.85 0.54 -0.15
CA LYS A 71 10.34 1.60 0.72
C LYS A 71 10.36 2.93 -0.05
N PRO A 72 9.36 3.81 0.14
CA PRO A 72 9.43 5.17 -0.39
C PRO A 72 10.60 5.92 0.27
N PRO A 73 11.27 6.84 -0.45
CA PRO A 73 12.30 7.69 0.13
C PRO A 73 11.70 8.55 1.25
N ARG A 74 12.47 8.73 2.34
CA ARG A 74 12.12 9.64 3.44
C ARG A 74 12.63 11.02 3.04
N VAL A 75 11.73 11.92 2.66
CA VAL A 75 12.01 13.35 2.42
C VAL A 75 11.79 14.17 3.67
#